data_AF-A0A9N9SIW6-F1
#
_entry.id   AF-A0A9N9SIW6-F1
#
_cell.length_a   1.000
_cell.length_b   1.000
_cell.length_c   1.000
_cell.angle_alpha   90.00
_cell.angle_beta   90.00
_cell.angle_gamma   90.00
#
_symmetry.space_group_name_H-M   'P 1'
#
loop_
_entity.id
_entity.type
_entity.pdbx_description
1 polymer ?
#
loop_
_entity_poly.entity_id
_entity_poly.type
_entity_poly.pdbx_seq_one_letter_code
_entity_poly.pdbx_strand_id
1 'polypeptide(L)'
;MSNKNKGLCSVNLMHCVLVIVFSIEVVNSLTDPEIIPRSQWYAKPPKSIQPMENPVPYVVIHHSYMPPACYNLEDCIGAMQWMQDLHQINNSWVDIGYSFAVGSDGRAYEGRGWSRVGAHAPHFNNKSIGICVIGDWREYLPPEQQLATVHQLIQMGVREGKIAQDYRLVGHKQVRYGTACPGNKLYDEIKTWTNFYNCSPDTVPELRTEAAPKEAAVSEATPSNDTPSDDKPSDDPPSDDKPSDDQPSDDVDAENRLRKRAPSVVY
;
A
#
# COMPACT_ATOMS: atom_id res chain seq x y z
N MET A 1 -35.98 20.32 69.03
CA MET A 1 -36.55 20.67 67.70
C MET A 1 -35.49 20.54 66.64
N SER A 2 -35.89 20.36 65.38
CA SER A 2 -35.00 20.11 64.23
C SER A 2 -34.06 21.28 63.94
N ASN A 3 -32.85 21.00 63.47
CA ASN A 3 -32.35 21.71 62.28
C ASN A 3 -31.44 20.79 61.46
N LYS A 4 -31.85 20.48 60.22
CA LYS A 4 -31.09 19.69 59.24
C LYS A 4 -30.62 20.61 58.11
N ASN A 5 -29.50 20.22 57.49
CA ASN A 5 -29.02 20.60 56.16
C ASN A 5 -28.72 22.09 55.90
N LYS A 6 -27.46 22.37 55.58
CA LYS A 6 -27.04 22.77 54.22
C LYS A 6 -25.67 22.16 53.87
N GLY A 7 -25.68 20.94 53.33
CA GLY A 7 -24.53 20.38 52.62
C GLY A 7 -24.73 20.63 51.12
N LEU A 8 -23.98 21.56 50.53
CA LEU A 8 -24.12 21.93 49.13
C LEU A 8 -23.43 20.88 48.24
N CYS A 9 -24.04 20.56 47.09
CA CYS A 9 -23.54 19.52 46.19
C CYS A 9 -22.16 19.88 45.60
N SER A 10 -21.12 19.17 46.02
CA SER A 10 -19.86 19.08 45.29
C SER A 10 -19.91 17.85 44.37
N VAL A 11 -20.63 17.98 43.24
CA VAL A 11 -20.66 16.92 42.21
C VAL A 11 -19.39 17.03 41.39
N ASN A 12 -18.37 16.34 41.90
CA ASN A 12 -17.04 16.10 41.36
C ASN A 12 -16.80 16.51 39.89
N LEU A 13 -16.27 17.72 39.66
CA LEU A 13 -15.95 18.29 38.34
C LEU A 13 -15.12 17.33 37.47
N MET A 14 -14.24 16.55 38.10
CA MET A 14 -13.37 15.56 37.47
C MET A 14 -14.15 14.40 36.84
N HIS A 15 -15.31 14.02 37.38
CA HIS A 15 -16.19 13.01 36.77
C HIS A 15 -16.91 13.58 35.53
N CYS A 16 -17.34 14.84 35.57
CA CYS A 16 -17.91 15.49 34.39
C CYS A 16 -16.89 15.58 33.24
N VAL A 17 -15.64 15.93 33.53
CA VAL A 17 -14.56 15.95 32.52
C VAL A 17 -14.34 14.54 31.93
N LEU A 18 -14.23 13.50 32.76
CA LEU A 18 -14.07 12.12 32.28
C LEU A 18 -15.26 11.66 31.41
N VAL A 19 -16.50 11.96 31.80
CA VAL A 19 -17.69 11.62 31.02
C VAL A 19 -17.74 12.40 29.70
N ILE A 20 -17.33 13.68 29.68
CA ILE A 20 -17.29 14.49 28.46
C ILE A 20 -16.20 13.99 27.50
N VAL A 21 -14.98 13.70 28.00
CA VAL A 21 -13.89 13.16 27.18
C VAL A 21 -14.28 11.79 26.59
N PHE A 22 -14.78 10.88 27.42
CA PHE A 22 -15.26 9.57 26.96
C PHE A 22 -16.41 9.70 25.95
N SER A 23 -17.31 10.68 26.14
CA SER A 23 -18.36 10.95 25.16
C SER A 23 -17.77 11.42 23.83
N ILE A 24 -16.82 12.37 23.83
CA ILE A 24 -16.18 12.91 22.62
C ILE A 24 -15.41 11.83 21.85
N GLU A 25 -14.63 10.99 22.55
CA GLU A 25 -13.94 9.84 21.96
C GLU A 25 -14.95 8.88 21.28
N VAL A 26 -16.10 8.63 21.91
CA VAL A 26 -17.18 7.82 21.33
C VAL A 26 -17.85 8.51 20.14
N VAL A 27 -18.13 9.82 20.15
CA VAL A 27 -18.82 10.49 19.02
C VAL A 27 -17.95 10.49 17.75
N ASN A 28 -16.64 10.68 17.88
CA ASN A 28 -15.70 10.62 16.75
C ASN A 28 -15.63 9.22 16.09
N SER A 29 -16.02 8.17 16.81
CA SER A 29 -16.14 6.80 16.30
C SER A 29 -17.51 6.47 15.69
N LEU A 30 -18.45 7.42 15.60
CA LEU A 30 -19.81 7.17 15.10
C LEU A 30 -20.14 7.85 13.77
N THR A 31 -19.25 8.67 13.23
CA THR A 31 -19.41 9.27 11.89
C THR A 31 -18.81 8.35 10.83
N ASP A 32 -19.59 8.04 9.80
CA ASP A 32 -19.08 7.36 8.60
C ASP A 32 -18.10 8.26 7.82
N PRO A 33 -17.06 7.68 7.19
CA PRO A 33 -16.05 8.47 6.49
C PRO A 33 -16.61 9.05 5.19
N GLU A 34 -16.09 10.20 4.75
CA GLU A 34 -16.32 10.68 3.39
C GLU A 34 -15.64 9.72 2.40
N ILE A 35 -16.42 8.92 1.67
CA ILE A 35 -15.94 8.06 0.58
C ILE A 35 -16.14 8.79 -0.75
N ILE A 36 -15.04 9.17 -1.40
CA ILE A 36 -15.01 9.65 -2.78
C ILE A 36 -15.20 8.44 -3.72
N PRO A 37 -16.36 8.29 -4.39
CA PRO A 37 -16.62 7.17 -5.29
C PRO A 37 -15.78 7.29 -6.56
N ARG A 38 -15.65 6.17 -7.28
CA ARG A 38 -14.90 6.09 -8.55
C ARG A 38 -15.20 7.18 -9.56
N SER A 39 -16.45 7.61 -9.65
CA SER A 39 -16.86 8.68 -10.58
C SER A 39 -16.33 10.07 -10.21
N GLN A 40 -16.09 10.35 -8.93
CA GLN A 40 -15.63 11.66 -8.46
C GLN A 40 -14.11 11.83 -8.53
N TRP A 41 -13.32 10.75 -8.45
CA TRP A 41 -11.89 10.77 -8.74
C TRP A 41 -11.55 10.46 -10.21
N TYR A 42 -12.56 10.39 -11.09
CA TYR A 42 -12.44 10.15 -12.53
C TYR A 42 -11.76 8.81 -12.88
N ALA A 43 -12.10 7.76 -12.15
CA ALA A 43 -11.55 6.43 -12.35
C ALA A 43 -11.80 5.90 -13.77
N LYS A 44 -10.76 5.35 -14.39
CA LYS A 44 -10.91 4.49 -15.58
C LYS A 44 -11.77 3.26 -15.24
N PRO A 45 -12.54 2.72 -16.20
CA PRO A 45 -13.30 1.50 -15.96
C PRO A 45 -12.36 0.31 -15.67
N PRO A 46 -12.78 -0.66 -14.83
CA PRO A 46 -12.05 -1.91 -14.67
C PRO A 46 -12.14 -2.74 -15.97
N LYS A 47 -11.04 -3.38 -16.38
CA LYS A 47 -11.00 -4.25 -17.58
C LYS A 47 -11.91 -5.48 -17.45
N SER A 48 -12.11 -5.96 -16.22
CA SER A 48 -13.04 -7.02 -15.86
C SER A 48 -13.39 -6.93 -14.37
N ILE A 49 -14.50 -7.52 -13.95
CA ILE A 49 -14.92 -7.56 -12.54
C ILE A 49 -15.02 -9.03 -12.10
N GLN A 50 -14.29 -9.38 -11.03
CA GLN A 50 -14.49 -10.62 -10.29
C GLN A 50 -15.20 -10.27 -8.98
N PRO A 51 -16.41 -10.81 -8.70
CA PRO A 51 -17.14 -10.54 -7.46
C PRO A 51 -16.42 -11.13 -6.25
N MET A 52 -16.56 -10.48 -5.10
CA MET A 52 -16.04 -10.95 -3.82
C MET A 52 -17.20 -11.26 -2.87
N GLU A 53 -17.12 -12.43 -2.23
CA GLU A 53 -18.07 -12.84 -1.20
C GLU A 53 -17.85 -12.04 0.09
N ASN A 54 -18.94 -11.71 0.79
CA ASN A 54 -18.96 -10.91 2.00
C ASN A 54 -19.79 -11.64 3.07
N PRO A 55 -19.48 -11.50 4.37
CA PRO A 55 -18.40 -10.68 4.93
C PRO A 55 -17.00 -11.30 4.74
N VAL A 56 -15.98 -10.47 4.49
CA VAL A 56 -14.59 -10.95 4.44
C VAL A 56 -13.98 -11.14 5.84
N PRO A 57 -13.13 -12.17 6.05
CA PRO A 57 -12.49 -12.42 7.33
C PRO A 57 -11.21 -11.60 7.60
N TYR A 58 -10.69 -10.81 6.65
CA TYR A 58 -9.44 -10.06 6.81
C TYR A 58 -9.54 -8.59 6.36
N VAL A 59 -8.75 -7.74 7.01
CA VAL A 59 -8.39 -6.40 6.53
C VAL A 59 -6.87 -6.34 6.40
N VAL A 60 -6.37 -5.98 5.22
CA VAL A 60 -4.93 -5.83 4.96
C VAL A 60 -4.58 -4.37 4.79
N ILE A 61 -3.75 -3.84 5.68
CA ILE A 61 -3.27 -2.45 5.66
C ILE A 61 -2.00 -2.36 4.79
N HIS A 62 -1.99 -1.36 3.91
CA HIS A 62 -0.90 -1.01 3.02
C HIS A 62 -0.49 0.45 3.20
N HIS A 63 0.72 0.78 2.77
CA HIS A 63 1.08 2.14 2.34
C HIS A 63 1.28 2.16 0.83
N SER A 64 1.20 3.32 0.19
CA SER A 64 1.54 3.42 -1.23
C SER A 64 3.06 3.38 -1.46
N TYR A 65 3.85 3.92 -0.54
CA TYR A 65 5.25 4.34 -0.72
C TYR A 65 5.40 5.42 -1.80
N MET A 66 4.99 5.11 -3.04
CA MET A 66 4.72 6.07 -4.10
C MET A 66 3.28 5.85 -4.61
N PRO A 67 2.45 6.91 -4.77
CA PRO A 67 2.78 8.32 -4.57
C PRO A 67 2.96 8.68 -3.08
N PRO A 68 3.59 9.83 -2.77
CA PRO A 68 3.70 10.33 -1.40
C PRO A 68 2.35 10.77 -0.82
N ALA A 69 2.35 11.22 0.42
CA ALA A 69 1.16 11.73 1.10
C ALA A 69 0.53 12.91 0.33
N CYS A 70 -0.81 12.93 0.30
CA CYS A 70 -1.62 13.94 -0.40
C CYS A 70 -2.55 14.61 0.62
N TYR A 71 -2.61 15.94 0.63
CA TYR A 71 -3.21 16.71 1.73
C TYR A 71 -4.48 17.50 1.35
N ASN A 72 -4.90 17.42 0.09
CA ASN A 72 -6.15 17.98 -0.40
C ASN A 72 -6.77 17.04 -1.45
N LEU A 73 -8.04 17.30 -1.78
CA LEU A 73 -8.82 16.48 -2.70
C LEU A 73 -8.18 16.35 -4.10
N GLU A 74 -7.59 17.42 -4.64
CA GLU A 74 -6.99 17.41 -5.98
C GLU A 74 -5.74 16.52 -6.02
N ASP A 75 -4.82 16.69 -5.07
CA ASP A 75 -3.62 15.87 -4.95
C ASP A 75 -3.96 14.39 -4.71
N CYS A 76 -5.00 14.10 -3.92
CA CYS A 76 -5.41 12.73 -3.64
C CYS A 76 -6.16 12.07 -4.81
N ILE A 77 -6.92 12.83 -5.61
CA ILE A 77 -7.43 12.37 -6.90
C ILE A 77 -6.26 12.04 -7.84
N GLY A 78 -5.26 12.92 -7.93
CA GLY A 78 -4.04 12.68 -8.71
C GLY A 78 -3.27 11.43 -8.25
N ALA A 79 -3.16 11.21 -6.94
CA ALA A 79 -2.56 10.02 -6.35
C ALA A 79 -3.34 8.73 -6.73
N MET A 80 -4.67 8.77 -6.67
CA MET A 80 -5.53 7.65 -7.08
C MET A 80 -5.39 7.32 -8.56
N GLN A 81 -5.39 8.34 -9.43
CA GLN A 81 -5.19 8.17 -10.87
C GLN A 81 -3.81 7.61 -11.20
N TRP A 82 -2.74 8.13 -10.58
CA TRP A 82 -1.39 7.61 -10.76
C TRP A 82 -1.28 6.14 -10.33
N MET A 83 -1.86 5.78 -9.18
CA MET A 83 -1.90 4.39 -8.74
C MET A 83 -2.74 3.52 -9.69
N GLN A 84 -3.86 4.00 -10.22
CA GLN A 84 -4.64 3.24 -11.19
C GLN A 84 -3.86 3.01 -12.48
N ASP A 85 -3.16 4.02 -12.98
CA ASP A 85 -2.38 3.95 -14.22
C ASP A 85 -1.17 3.02 -14.08
N LEU A 86 -0.42 3.11 -12.98
CA LEU A 86 0.64 2.14 -12.69
C LEU A 86 0.11 0.70 -12.70
N HIS A 87 -1.05 0.46 -12.06
CA HIS A 87 -1.63 -0.88 -11.99
C HIS A 87 -2.19 -1.35 -13.33
N GLN A 88 -2.98 -0.53 -14.05
CA GLN A 88 -3.64 -0.94 -15.29
C GLN A 88 -2.72 -0.93 -16.50
N ILE A 89 -1.81 0.04 -16.61
CA ILE A 89 -0.94 0.23 -17.78
C ILE A 89 0.36 -0.54 -17.57
N ASN A 90 1.15 -0.19 -16.55
CA ASN A 90 2.48 -0.76 -16.35
C ASN A 90 2.40 -2.23 -15.88
N ASN A 91 1.56 -2.52 -14.88
CA ASN A 91 1.43 -3.89 -14.34
C ASN A 91 0.39 -4.73 -15.09
N SER A 92 -0.30 -4.18 -16.10
CA SER A 92 -1.36 -4.83 -16.88
C SER A 92 -2.57 -5.36 -16.08
N TRP A 93 -2.76 -4.95 -14.82
CA TRP A 93 -3.87 -5.41 -13.97
C TRP A 93 -5.24 -4.94 -14.50
N VAL A 94 -6.30 -5.54 -13.95
CA VAL A 94 -7.69 -5.21 -14.32
C VAL A 94 -8.10 -3.82 -13.86
N ASP A 95 -7.55 -3.35 -12.75
CA ASP A 95 -7.87 -2.09 -12.07
C ASP A 95 -6.83 -1.80 -10.97
N ILE A 96 -6.91 -0.64 -10.32
CA ILE A 96 -6.15 -0.32 -9.09
C ILE A 96 -6.17 -1.49 -8.09
N GLY A 97 -5.04 -1.82 -7.47
CA GLY A 97 -4.91 -3.06 -6.69
C GLY A 97 -5.73 -3.13 -5.39
N TYR A 98 -6.00 -1.99 -4.78
CA TYR A 98 -6.62 -1.87 -3.45
C TYR A 98 -8.14 -1.83 -3.51
N SER A 99 -8.81 -2.28 -2.43
CA SER A 99 -10.25 -2.10 -2.25
C SER A 99 -10.57 -0.63 -2.03
N PHE A 100 -9.79 0.02 -1.15
CA PHE A 100 -9.86 1.46 -0.86
C PHE A 100 -8.45 2.04 -0.70
N ALA A 101 -8.34 3.35 -0.87
CA ALA A 101 -7.22 4.11 -0.35
C ALA A 101 -7.73 5.21 0.59
N VAL A 102 -6.86 5.77 1.42
CA VAL A 102 -7.18 6.87 2.33
C VAL A 102 -6.10 7.94 2.21
N GLY A 103 -6.50 9.17 1.90
CA GLY A 103 -5.61 10.32 1.74
C GLY A 103 -5.28 11.01 3.07
N SER A 104 -4.18 11.77 3.11
CA SER A 104 -3.87 12.61 4.28
C SER A 104 -4.79 13.83 4.39
N ASP A 105 -5.69 14.02 3.43
CA ASP A 105 -6.81 14.96 3.43
C ASP A 105 -8.02 14.52 4.28
N GLY A 106 -7.97 13.31 4.86
CA GLY A 106 -9.04 12.77 5.71
C GLY A 106 -10.20 12.13 4.94
N ARG A 107 -9.99 11.71 3.68
CA ARG A 107 -11.02 11.03 2.87
C ARG A 107 -10.62 9.61 2.50
N ALA A 108 -11.63 8.76 2.40
CA ALA A 108 -11.51 7.46 1.76
C ALA A 108 -11.80 7.59 0.25
N TYR A 109 -11.10 6.81 -0.56
CA TYR A 109 -11.22 6.80 -2.01
C TYR A 109 -11.56 5.39 -2.47
N GLU A 110 -12.69 5.23 -3.18
CA GLU A 110 -13.17 3.93 -3.65
C GLU A 110 -12.22 3.37 -4.72
N GLY A 111 -11.46 2.32 -4.39
CA GLY A 111 -10.69 1.54 -5.36
C GLY A 111 -11.60 0.50 -6.01
N ARG A 112 -11.33 -0.79 -5.74
CA ARG A 112 -12.23 -1.89 -6.15
C ARG A 112 -13.51 -1.99 -5.30
N GLY A 113 -13.56 -1.31 -4.16
CA GLY A 113 -14.71 -1.26 -3.27
C GLY A 113 -14.97 -2.56 -2.49
N TRP A 114 -16.17 -2.67 -1.93
CA TRP A 114 -16.57 -3.73 -0.98
C TRP A 114 -16.79 -5.13 -1.58
N SER A 115 -16.99 -5.25 -2.89
CA SER A 115 -17.57 -6.47 -3.48
C SER A 115 -16.85 -6.94 -4.75
N ARG A 116 -15.58 -6.56 -4.91
CA ARG A 116 -14.73 -6.99 -6.03
C ARG A 116 -13.36 -7.43 -5.51
N VAL A 117 -12.85 -8.53 -6.06
CA VAL A 117 -11.57 -9.14 -5.65
C VAL A 117 -10.40 -8.19 -5.89
N GLY A 118 -9.50 -8.08 -4.90
CA GLY A 118 -8.31 -7.22 -4.90
C GLY A 118 -7.18 -7.69 -5.82
N ALA A 119 -6.09 -6.93 -5.86
CA ALA A 119 -4.77 -7.36 -6.37
C ALA A 119 -3.63 -6.79 -5.50
N HIS A 120 -3.88 -6.64 -4.20
CA HIS A 120 -2.97 -6.00 -3.24
C HIS A 120 -2.14 -6.98 -2.41
N ALA A 121 -2.63 -8.21 -2.17
CA ALA A 121 -1.95 -9.23 -1.37
C ALA A 121 -2.25 -10.64 -1.95
N PRO A 122 -1.24 -11.33 -2.54
CA PRO A 122 -1.39 -12.72 -2.98
C PRO A 122 -2.01 -13.60 -1.90
N HIS A 123 -2.83 -14.58 -2.30
CA HIS A 123 -3.62 -15.47 -1.41
C HIS A 123 -4.69 -14.81 -0.53
N PHE A 124 -4.70 -13.48 -0.36
CA PHE A 124 -5.68 -12.74 0.45
C PHE A 124 -6.65 -11.90 -0.38
N ASN A 125 -6.35 -11.62 -1.65
CA ASN A 125 -7.13 -10.77 -2.56
C ASN A 125 -8.65 -11.06 -2.64
N ASN A 126 -9.07 -12.32 -2.45
CA ASN A 126 -10.47 -12.75 -2.56
C ASN A 126 -11.18 -12.91 -1.21
N LYS A 127 -10.48 -12.66 -0.09
CA LYS A 127 -10.97 -12.85 1.28
C LYS A 127 -10.56 -11.71 2.22
N SER A 128 -10.27 -10.53 1.66
CA SER A 128 -9.86 -9.36 2.44
C SER A 128 -10.23 -8.04 1.77
N ILE A 129 -10.39 -7.00 2.61
CA ILE A 129 -10.42 -5.60 2.17
C ILE A 129 -8.99 -5.06 2.28
N GLY A 130 -8.42 -4.63 1.15
CA GLY A 130 -7.12 -3.97 1.10
C GLY A 130 -7.25 -2.46 1.20
N ILE A 131 -6.71 -1.86 2.26
CA ILE A 131 -6.76 -0.41 2.50
C ILE A 131 -5.36 0.17 2.33
N CYS A 132 -5.17 1.08 1.37
CA CYS A 132 -3.92 1.80 1.13
C CYS A 132 -3.92 3.17 1.81
N VAL A 133 -3.09 3.33 2.85
CA VAL A 133 -2.85 4.63 3.49
C VAL A 133 -1.84 5.39 2.62
N ILE A 134 -2.32 6.35 1.82
CA ILE A 134 -1.50 7.03 0.80
C ILE A 134 -0.37 7.81 1.48
N GLY A 135 0.88 7.43 1.23
CA GLY A 135 2.12 8.00 1.76
C GLY A 135 3.23 6.97 1.99
N ASP A 136 4.38 7.43 2.52
CA ASP A 136 5.48 6.58 2.94
C ASP A 136 5.65 6.56 4.47
N TRP A 137 5.00 5.59 5.09
CA TRP A 137 4.95 5.44 6.56
C TRP A 137 6.03 4.53 7.13
N ARG A 138 7.22 4.51 6.49
CA ARG A 138 8.40 3.81 7.02
C ARG A 138 8.93 4.48 8.28
N GLU A 139 9.19 5.79 8.21
CA GLU A 139 9.84 6.57 9.27
C GLU A 139 8.90 7.52 10.03
N TYR A 140 7.74 7.84 9.45
CA TYR A 140 6.76 8.77 10.01
C TYR A 140 5.38 8.11 10.12
N LEU A 141 4.57 8.56 11.08
CA LEU A 141 3.17 8.15 11.25
C LEU A 141 2.27 8.92 10.27
N PRO A 142 1.19 8.33 9.73
CA PRO A 142 0.16 9.09 9.03
C PRO A 142 -0.49 10.14 9.96
N PRO A 143 -0.98 11.27 9.43
CA PRO A 143 -1.78 12.23 10.19
C PRO A 143 -3.00 11.57 10.85
N GLU A 144 -3.35 12.04 12.04
CA GLU A 144 -4.43 11.47 12.88
C GLU A 144 -5.77 11.33 12.12
N GLN A 145 -6.17 12.34 11.33
CA GLN A 145 -7.38 12.28 10.52
C GLN A 145 -7.37 11.15 9.47
N GLN A 146 -6.20 10.81 8.93
CA GLN A 146 -6.04 9.71 7.97
C GLN A 146 -6.20 8.36 8.68
N LEU A 147 -5.66 8.21 9.90
CA LEU A 147 -5.86 7.02 10.73
C LEU A 147 -7.32 6.87 11.17
N ALA A 148 -7.95 7.96 11.63
CA ALA A 148 -9.36 7.99 12.00
C ALA A 148 -10.27 7.56 10.84
N THR A 149 -9.99 8.02 9.62
CA THR A 149 -10.72 7.64 8.42
C THR A 149 -10.58 6.14 8.11
N VAL A 150 -9.41 5.53 8.35
CA VAL A 150 -9.22 4.07 8.22
C VAL A 150 -10.08 3.32 9.24
N HIS A 151 -10.10 3.76 10.51
CA HIS A 151 -10.94 3.16 11.55
C HIS A 151 -12.44 3.26 11.20
N GLN A 152 -12.91 4.45 10.82
CA GLN A 152 -14.29 4.70 10.41
C GLN A 152 -14.69 3.83 9.21
N LEU A 153 -13.80 3.67 8.22
CA LEU A 153 -14.02 2.81 7.05
C LEU A 153 -14.15 1.33 7.43
N ILE A 154 -13.29 0.83 8.33
CA ILE A 154 -13.37 -0.55 8.83
C ILE A 154 -14.67 -0.76 9.61
N GLN A 155 -15.01 0.17 10.52
CA GLN A 155 -16.24 0.11 11.31
C GLN A 155 -17.50 0.16 10.45
N MET A 156 -17.53 1.00 9.40
CA MET A 156 -18.60 1.02 8.40
C MET A 156 -18.71 -0.34 7.69
N GLY A 157 -17.60 -0.90 7.21
CA GLY A 157 -17.58 -2.21 6.55
C GLY A 157 -18.06 -3.35 7.47
N VAL A 158 -17.74 -3.30 8.77
CA VAL A 158 -18.24 -4.24 9.78
C VAL A 158 -19.76 -4.08 10.00
N ARG A 159 -20.24 -2.83 10.09
CA ARG A 159 -21.66 -2.49 10.28
C ARG A 159 -22.53 -2.89 9.09
N GLU A 160 -21.99 -2.78 7.88
CA GLU A 160 -22.66 -3.16 6.62
C GLU A 160 -22.52 -4.65 6.25
N GLY A 161 -21.87 -5.47 7.09
CA GLY A 161 -21.63 -6.89 6.81
C GLY A 161 -20.70 -7.15 5.62
N LYS A 162 -19.82 -6.21 5.29
CA LYS A 162 -18.73 -6.36 4.31
C LYS A 162 -17.50 -6.98 4.96
N ILE A 163 -17.25 -6.66 6.22
CA ILE A 163 -16.16 -7.20 7.05
C ILE A 163 -16.80 -8.01 8.19
N ALA A 164 -16.21 -9.16 8.54
CA ALA A 164 -16.70 -9.99 9.63
C ALA A 164 -16.54 -9.28 10.98
N GLN A 165 -17.35 -9.58 12.00
CA GLN A 165 -17.22 -8.97 13.33
C GLN A 165 -15.89 -9.37 14.02
N ASP A 166 -15.44 -10.60 13.79
CA ASP A 166 -14.19 -11.20 14.26
C ASP A 166 -13.08 -11.18 13.21
N TYR A 167 -13.10 -10.18 12.31
CA TYR A 167 -12.08 -10.01 11.28
C TYR A 167 -10.65 -9.98 11.85
N ARG A 168 -9.67 -10.31 11.00
CA ARG A 168 -8.24 -10.23 11.33
C ARG A 168 -7.62 -9.04 10.61
N LEU A 169 -7.12 -8.07 11.36
CA LEU A 169 -6.37 -6.94 10.83
C LEU A 169 -4.88 -7.28 10.77
N VAL A 170 -4.28 -7.09 9.59
CA VAL A 170 -2.86 -7.39 9.34
C VAL A 170 -2.21 -6.31 8.47
N GLY A 171 -0.91 -6.09 8.65
CA GLY A 171 -0.08 -5.37 7.68
C GLY A 171 0.36 -6.29 6.54
N HIS A 172 0.53 -5.76 5.33
CA HIS A 172 0.94 -6.54 4.14
C HIS A 172 2.17 -7.45 4.39
N LYS A 173 3.21 -6.98 5.10
CA LYS A 173 4.40 -7.78 5.47
C LYS A 173 4.14 -9.02 6.31
N GLN A 174 2.96 -9.15 6.93
CA GLN A 174 2.56 -10.38 7.65
C GLN A 174 1.99 -11.45 6.72
N VAL A 175 1.56 -11.06 5.52
CA VAL A 175 0.84 -11.89 4.53
C VAL A 175 1.52 -11.94 3.16
N ARG A 176 2.78 -11.50 3.07
CA ARG A 176 3.61 -11.60 1.87
C ARG A 176 5.10 -11.52 2.20
N TYR A 177 5.89 -12.45 1.67
CA TYR A 177 7.36 -12.38 1.74
C TYR A 177 7.93 -11.20 0.93
N GLY A 178 9.06 -10.63 1.40
CA GLY A 178 9.84 -9.66 0.63
C GLY A 178 9.21 -8.26 0.48
N THR A 179 8.33 -7.82 1.39
CA THR A 179 7.81 -6.44 1.39
C THR A 179 8.00 -5.73 2.73
N ALA A 180 8.31 -4.43 2.68
CA ALA A 180 8.34 -3.55 3.85
C ALA A 180 6.96 -2.95 4.19
N CYS A 181 5.99 -3.06 3.28
CA CYS A 181 4.64 -2.51 3.41
C CYS A 181 3.92 -3.06 4.67
N PRO A 182 3.24 -2.24 5.50
CA PRO A 182 2.83 -0.85 5.28
C PRO A 182 3.85 0.22 5.75
N GLY A 183 5.14 -0.13 5.89
CA GLY A 183 6.14 0.73 6.52
C GLY A 183 6.19 0.54 8.03
N ASN A 184 7.35 0.77 8.66
CA ASN A 184 7.56 0.41 10.05
C ASN A 184 6.71 1.23 11.02
N LYS A 185 6.57 2.56 10.88
CA LYS A 185 5.73 3.35 11.79
C LYS A 185 4.24 3.00 11.69
N LEU A 186 3.69 2.86 10.49
CA LEU A 186 2.30 2.43 10.34
C LEU A 186 2.12 0.98 10.79
N TYR A 187 3.11 0.10 10.61
CA TYR A 187 3.06 -1.25 11.17
C TYR A 187 3.12 -1.25 12.71
N ASP A 188 3.88 -0.33 13.31
CA ASP A 188 3.96 -0.16 14.75
C ASP A 188 2.64 0.35 15.34
N GLU A 189 1.98 1.27 14.64
CA GLU A 189 0.65 1.81 14.94
C GLU A 189 -0.44 0.71 14.91
N ILE A 190 -0.58 -0.02 13.80
CA ILE A 190 -1.70 -0.98 13.66
C ILE A 190 -1.64 -2.16 14.64
N LYS A 191 -0.48 -2.44 15.26
CA LYS A 191 -0.37 -3.41 16.36
C LYS A 191 -1.19 -3.02 17.59
N THR A 192 -1.55 -1.74 17.74
CA THR A 192 -2.36 -1.23 18.85
C THR A 192 -3.86 -1.30 18.58
N TRP A 193 -4.27 -1.57 17.34
CA TRP A 193 -5.66 -1.50 16.91
C TRP A 193 -6.46 -2.75 17.32
N THR A 194 -7.77 -2.55 17.49
CA THR A 194 -8.72 -3.65 17.66
C THR A 194 -8.59 -4.65 16.52
N ASN A 195 -8.68 -5.95 16.86
CA ASN A 195 -8.59 -7.06 15.92
C ASN A 195 -7.24 -7.20 15.17
N PHE A 196 -6.16 -6.54 15.63
CA PHE A 196 -4.81 -6.85 15.15
C PHE A 196 -4.47 -8.33 15.36
N TYR A 197 -4.14 -9.03 14.28
CA TYR A 197 -3.83 -10.45 14.29
C TYR A 197 -2.31 -10.66 14.21
N ASN A 198 -1.72 -11.13 15.30
CA ASN A 198 -0.29 -11.39 15.39
C ASN A 198 0.09 -12.66 14.61
N CYS A 199 0.53 -12.47 13.37
CA CYS A 199 1.07 -13.52 12.49
C CYS A 199 2.32 -13.03 11.72
N SER A 200 3.09 -13.98 11.19
CA SER A 200 4.16 -13.74 10.21
C SER A 200 3.90 -14.57 8.95
N PRO A 201 4.60 -14.32 7.83
CA PRO A 201 4.47 -15.15 6.63
C PRO A 201 4.67 -16.65 6.90
N ASP A 202 5.56 -17.02 7.83
CA ASP A 202 5.86 -18.41 8.19
C ASP A 202 4.73 -19.07 9.02
N THR A 203 3.90 -18.28 9.69
CA THR A 203 2.73 -18.79 10.42
C THR A 203 1.48 -18.90 9.56
N VAL A 204 1.42 -18.21 8.41
CA VAL A 204 0.31 -18.27 7.45
C VAL A 204 0.43 -19.53 6.57
N PRO A 205 -0.49 -20.52 6.68
CA PRO A 205 -0.38 -21.78 5.95
C PRO A 205 -0.26 -21.62 4.42
N GLU A 206 -0.98 -20.65 3.86
CA GLU A 206 -1.04 -20.37 2.42
C GLU A 206 0.31 -19.92 1.81
N LEU A 207 1.23 -19.40 2.63
CA LEU A 207 2.53 -18.91 2.18
C LEU A 207 3.66 -19.94 2.35
N ARG A 208 3.45 -20.98 3.16
CA ARG A 208 4.47 -21.99 3.48
C ARG A 208 4.97 -22.75 2.25
N THR A 209 4.14 -22.94 1.24
CA THR A 209 4.50 -23.59 -0.02
C THR A 209 5.29 -22.70 -0.96
N GLU A 210 5.34 -21.39 -0.75
CA GLU A 210 6.11 -20.44 -1.56
C GLU A 210 7.53 -20.20 -1.03
N ALA A 211 7.80 -20.56 0.23
CA ALA A 211 9.08 -20.33 0.92
C ALA A 211 10.18 -21.37 0.58
N ALA A 212 9.90 -22.38 -0.23
CA ALA A 212 10.86 -23.44 -0.56
C ALA A 212 11.96 -22.92 -1.52
N PRO A 213 13.26 -22.99 -1.18
CA PRO A 213 14.33 -22.56 -2.06
C PRO A 213 14.46 -23.42 -3.32
N LYS A 214 14.74 -22.79 -4.46
CA LYS A 214 15.32 -23.47 -5.62
C LYS A 214 16.82 -23.71 -5.37
N GLU A 215 17.16 -24.68 -4.53
CA GLU A 215 18.49 -25.31 -4.64
C GLU A 215 18.49 -26.22 -5.86
N ALA A 216 19.05 -25.72 -6.96
CA ALA A 216 19.44 -26.58 -8.07
C ALA A 216 20.61 -27.44 -7.57
N ALA A 217 20.39 -28.75 -7.42
CA ALA A 217 21.44 -29.69 -7.09
C ALA A 217 22.49 -29.72 -8.21
N VAL A 218 23.58 -28.97 -8.04
CA VAL A 218 24.79 -29.16 -8.82
C VAL A 218 25.48 -30.39 -8.23
N SER A 219 25.27 -31.54 -8.87
CA SER A 219 25.98 -32.77 -8.53
C SER A 219 27.48 -32.56 -8.74
N GLU A 220 28.27 -32.84 -7.71
CA GLU A 220 29.73 -32.78 -7.77
C GLU A 220 30.28 -33.70 -8.88
N ALA A 221 31.00 -33.12 -9.83
CA ALA A 221 31.92 -33.84 -10.71
C ALA A 221 33.34 -33.54 -10.23
N THR A 222 34.05 -34.58 -9.79
CA THR A 222 35.43 -34.49 -9.29
C THR A 222 36.41 -34.06 -10.39
N PRO A 223 37.45 -33.26 -10.08
CA PRO A 223 38.39 -32.76 -11.08
C PRO A 223 39.40 -33.83 -11.49
N SER A 224 39.59 -34.00 -12.81
CA SER A 224 40.78 -34.64 -13.37
C SER A 224 41.81 -33.57 -13.69
N ASN A 225 42.98 -33.63 -13.04
CA ASN A 225 44.14 -32.82 -13.40
C ASN A 225 44.69 -33.28 -14.75
N ASP A 226 44.94 -32.36 -15.66
CA ASP A 226 46.01 -32.44 -16.67
C ASP A 226 46.44 -31.02 -17.07
N THR A 227 47.74 -30.80 -17.16
CA THR A 227 48.39 -29.49 -17.38
C THR A 227 49.73 -29.70 -18.09
N PRO A 228 50.29 -28.69 -18.76
CA PRO A 228 49.79 -27.99 -19.94
C PRO A 228 50.63 -28.35 -21.18
N SER A 229 50.30 -27.79 -22.35
CA SER A 229 51.27 -27.63 -23.44
C SER A 229 51.12 -26.24 -24.05
N ASP A 230 52.23 -25.51 -24.09
CA ASP A 230 52.35 -24.17 -24.63
C ASP A 230 52.09 -24.12 -26.15
N ASP A 231 51.56 -23.00 -26.67
CA ASP A 231 52.10 -22.37 -27.88
C ASP A 231 51.47 -20.98 -28.18
N LYS A 232 52.37 -20.00 -28.34
CA LYS A 232 52.20 -18.63 -28.89
C LYS A 232 53.63 -18.20 -29.32
N PRO A 233 53.89 -17.32 -30.31
CA PRO A 233 52.97 -16.43 -31.03
C PRO A 233 53.21 -16.27 -32.54
N SER A 234 52.35 -15.48 -33.20
CA SER A 234 52.69 -14.51 -34.27
C SER A 234 51.42 -13.77 -34.74
N ASP A 235 51.48 -12.76 -35.62
CA ASP A 235 52.11 -11.44 -35.47
C ASP A 235 51.43 -10.46 -36.46
N ASP A 236 51.35 -9.20 -36.04
CA ASP A 236 51.10 -7.94 -36.79
C ASP A 236 49.82 -7.63 -37.63
N PRO A 237 49.38 -6.34 -37.65
CA PRO A 237 48.36 -5.75 -38.52
C PRO A 237 49.04 -4.87 -39.62
N PRO A 238 48.50 -3.72 -40.11
CA PRO A 238 47.12 -3.31 -40.43
C PRO A 238 46.97 -3.02 -41.94
N SER A 239 45.80 -2.52 -42.38
CA SER A 239 45.76 -1.59 -43.54
C SER A 239 44.58 -0.62 -43.44
N ASP A 240 44.85 0.64 -43.77
CA ASP A 240 43.92 1.76 -43.80
C ASP A 240 43.05 1.74 -45.06
N ASP A 241 41.87 2.38 -45.02
CA ASP A 241 41.57 3.39 -46.03
C ASP A 241 40.52 4.42 -45.56
N LYS A 242 40.53 5.61 -46.17
CA LYS A 242 39.93 6.86 -45.63
C LYS A 242 38.76 7.38 -46.54
N PRO A 243 38.36 8.69 -46.60
CA PRO A 243 36.95 9.06 -46.43
C PRO A 243 36.29 9.71 -47.67
N SER A 244 34.97 9.93 -47.62
CA SER A 244 34.17 10.96 -48.34
C SER A 244 32.67 10.70 -48.11
N ASP A 245 31.71 11.64 -48.19
CA ASP A 245 31.72 13.11 -48.10
C ASP A 245 30.29 13.60 -47.75
N ASP A 246 30.17 14.85 -47.27
CA ASP A 246 29.06 15.81 -47.39
C ASP A 246 27.57 15.51 -47.02
N GLN A 247 27.21 16.02 -45.82
CA GLN A 247 26.24 17.12 -45.59
C GLN A 247 24.69 16.92 -45.77
N PRO A 248 23.82 17.78 -45.17
CA PRO A 248 22.58 17.31 -44.51
C PRO A 248 21.23 17.88 -45.01
N SER A 249 20.14 17.17 -44.68
CA SER A 249 18.70 17.52 -44.75
C SER A 249 17.89 16.42 -44.03
N ASP A 250 16.79 16.61 -43.28
CA ASP A 250 16.16 17.79 -42.66
C ASP A 250 15.24 17.38 -41.46
N ASP A 251 14.76 18.37 -40.70
CA ASP A 251 13.67 18.39 -39.68
C ASP A 251 12.97 17.08 -39.22
N VAL A 252 13.38 16.53 -38.06
CA VAL A 252 12.48 15.80 -37.14
C VAL A 252 12.89 15.95 -35.65
N ASP A 253 13.08 17.16 -35.10
CA ASP A 253 13.45 17.28 -33.66
C ASP A 253 12.98 18.58 -32.96
N ALA A 254 11.66 18.69 -32.71
CA ALA A 254 11.07 19.80 -31.94
C ALA A 254 10.32 19.37 -30.66
N GLU A 255 9.78 18.15 -30.56
CA GLU A 255 9.03 17.71 -29.37
C GLU A 255 9.88 17.05 -28.26
N ASN A 256 11.12 16.64 -28.54
CA ASN A 256 11.90 15.82 -27.60
C ASN A 256 12.81 16.62 -26.62
N ARG A 257 12.71 17.96 -26.59
CA ARG A 257 13.57 18.84 -25.76
C ARG A 257 12.97 19.34 -24.44
N LEU A 258 11.82 18.82 -24.00
CA LEU A 258 11.20 19.16 -22.70
C LEU A 258 11.24 18.06 -21.62
N ARG A 259 11.85 16.89 -21.89
CA ARG A 259 11.89 15.75 -20.94
C ARG A 259 13.24 15.48 -20.24
N LYS A 260 14.16 16.45 -20.20
CA LYS A 260 15.45 16.31 -19.48
C LYS A 260 15.71 17.47 -18.51
N ARG A 261 14.99 17.51 -17.38
CA ARG A 261 15.37 18.29 -16.18
C ARG A 261 14.61 17.83 -14.92
N ALA A 262 15.09 16.76 -14.32
CA ALA A 262 14.92 16.45 -12.89
C ALA A 262 16.20 15.71 -12.45
N PRO A 263 16.97 16.20 -11.47
CA PRO A 263 18.25 15.62 -11.11
C PRO A 263 18.06 14.35 -10.25
N SER A 264 18.85 13.32 -10.53
CA SER A 264 19.04 12.20 -9.61
C SER A 264 19.82 12.71 -8.38
N VAL A 265 19.27 12.53 -7.19
CA VAL A 265 20.05 12.65 -5.94
C VAL A 265 20.02 11.29 -5.26
N VAL A 266 21.22 10.74 -5.08
CA VAL A 266 21.48 9.55 -4.27
C VAL A 266 21.62 10.02 -2.83
N TYR A 267 20.78 9.53 -1.92
CA TYR A 267 21.09 9.01 -0.57
C TYR A 267 19.80 8.54 0.11
#